data_AF-A0A3D6A2E0-F1
#
_entry.id   AF-A0A3D6A2E0-F1
#
_cell.length_a   1.000
_cell.length_b   1.000
_cell.length_c   1.000
_cell.angle_alpha   90.00
_cell.angle_beta   90.00
_cell.angle_gamma   90.00
#
_symmetry.space_group_name_H-M   'P 1'
#
loop_
_entity.id
_entity.type
_entity.pdbx_description
1 polymer ?
#
loop_
_entity_poly.entity_id
_entity_poly.type
_entity_poly.pdbx_seq_one_letter_code
_entity_poly.pdbx_strand_id
1 'polypeptide(L)' 'WIIHTDVATDGAMLGPNLEAQKKMLEAVPECNVIASGGVSRKEDLDDLNKLASEYSNLEGVIIGKALYEKSINLSDCFA' A
#
# COMPACT_ATOMS: atom_id res chain seq x y z
N TRP A 1 -15.54 3.15 -0.32
CA TRP A 1 -14.15 2.95 -0.77
C TRP A 1 -13.39 4.23 -0.53
N ILE A 2 -12.22 4.12 0.11
CA ILE A 2 -11.33 5.24 0.41
C ILE A 2 -9.97 4.89 -0.16
N ILE A 3 -9.39 5.80 -0.94
CA ILE A 3 -7.97 5.73 -1.30
C ILE A 3 -7.23 6.50 -0.23
N HIS A 4 -6.39 5.82 0.54
CA HIS A 4 -5.55 6.46 1.54
C HIS A 4 -4.14 6.58 1.00
N THR A 5 -3.76 7.81 0.65
CA THR A 5 -2.41 8.14 0.18
C THR A 5 -1.62 8.77 1.32
N ASP A 6 -0.52 8.12 1.74
CA ASP A 6 0.45 8.79 2.60
C ASP A 6 1.35 9.72 1.79
N VAL A 7 1.04 11.01 1.82
CA VAL A 7 1.76 12.07 1.10
C VAL A 7 3.21 12.22 1.61
N ALA A 8 3.50 11.85 2.86
CA ALA A 8 4.85 11.98 3.39
C ALA A 8 5.84 10.99 2.77
N THR A 9 5.35 9.82 2.36
CA THR A 9 6.15 8.76 1.73
C THR A 9 5.93 8.67 0.22
N ASP A 10 4.89 9.31 -0.32
CA ASP A 10 4.63 9.33 -1.76
C ASP A 10 5.80 9.94 -2.55
N GLY A 11 6.26 9.22 -3.58
CA GLY A 11 7.41 9.58 -4.40
C GLY A 11 8.79 9.55 -3.69
N ALA A 12 8.83 9.34 -2.37
CA ALA A 12 10.05 9.31 -1.56
C ALA A 12 10.81 7.97 -1.67
N MET A 13 10.17 6.92 -2.19
CA MET A 13 10.74 5.58 -2.38
C MET A 13 11.22 4.90 -1.08
N LEU A 14 10.67 5.28 0.07
CA LEU A 14 11.08 4.79 1.40
C LEU A 14 10.30 3.56 1.89
N GLY A 15 9.27 3.14 1.16
CA GLY A 15 8.29 2.14 1.61
C GLY A 15 7.01 2.80 2.15
N PRO A 16 5.90 2.06 2.21
CA PRO A 16 4.63 2.56 2.71
C PRO A 16 4.65 2.75 4.23
N ASN A 17 3.93 3.74 4.73
CA ASN A 17 3.74 3.95 6.16
C ASN A 17 2.67 3.03 6.73
N LEU A 18 3.08 1.81 7.12
CA LEU A 18 2.19 0.77 7.61
C LEU A 18 1.40 1.18 8.86
N GLU A 19 2.00 1.97 9.74
CA GLU A 19 1.32 2.48 10.94
C GLU A 19 0.17 3.44 10.58
N ALA A 20 0.37 4.32 9.59
CA ALA A 20 -0.70 5.17 9.10
C ALA A 20 -1.80 4.36 8.39
N GLN A 21 -1.42 3.35 7.60
CA GLN A 21 -2.38 2.44 6.97
C GLN A 21 -3.24 1.73 8.01
N LYS A 22 -2.62 1.17 9.06
CA LYS A 22 -3.30 0.50 10.16
C LYS A 22 -4.31 1.42 10.87
N LYS A 23 -3.89 2.64 11.22
CA LYS A 23 -4.77 3.65 11.84
C LYS A 23 -5.96 4.00 10.95
N MET A 24 -5.75 4.12 9.65
CA MET A 24 -6.85 4.37 8.71
C MET A 24 -7.83 3.18 8.69
N LEU A 25 -7.31 1.95 8.53
CA LEU A 25 -8.13 0.73 8.50
C LEU A 25 -9.00 0.57 9.75
N GLU A 26 -8.44 0.85 10.92
CA GLU A 26 -9.13 0.83 12.22
C GLU A 26 -10.18 1.93 12.36
N ALA A 27 -9.94 3.11 11.77
CA ALA A 27 -10.84 4.24 11.84
C ALA A 27 -12.10 4.08 10.96
N VAL A 28 -12.00 3.28 9.89
CA VAL A 28 -13.10 3.10 8.90
C VAL A 28 -13.42 1.62 8.65
N PRO A 29 -13.83 0.86 9.67
CA PRO A 29 -14.04 -0.59 9.55
C PRO A 29 -15.14 -0.98 8.55
N GLU A 30 -16.07 -0.07 8.23
CA GLU A 30 -17.16 -0.29 7.28
C GLU A 30 -16.77 0.09 5.83
N CYS A 31 -15.59 0.68 5.62
CA CYS A 31 -15.13 1.11 4.31
C CYS A 31 -13.95 0.26 3.85
N ASN A 32 -13.99 -0.19 2.59
CA ASN A 32 -12.83 -0.74 1.93
C ASN A 32 -11.80 0.36 1.64
N VAL A 33 -10.54 0.07 1.92
CA VAL A 33 -9.40 0.96 1.80
C VAL A 33 -8.44 0.44 0.73
N ILE A 34 -7.98 1.35 -0.13
CA ILE A 34 -6.86 1.11 -1.05
C ILE A 34 -5.65 1.87 -0.52
N ALA A 35 -4.54 1.17 -0.26
CA ALA A 35 -3.27 1.77 0.14
C ALA A 35 -2.61 2.49 -1.04
N SER A 36 -2.05 3.68 -0.81
CA SER A 36 -1.35 4.46 -1.81
C SER A 36 -0.23 5.27 -1.17
N GLY A 37 0.82 5.56 -1.93
CA GLY A 37 2.00 6.29 -1.44
C GLY A 37 3.06 5.38 -0.83
N GLY A 38 4.33 5.70 -1.07
CA GLY A 38 5.48 5.03 -0.46
C GLY A 38 5.90 3.68 -1.05
N VAL A 39 5.03 2.96 -1.76
CA VAL A 39 5.34 1.64 -2.35
C VAL A 39 6.49 1.75 -3.36
N SER A 40 7.62 1.12 -3.06
CA SER A 40 8.88 1.30 -3.79
C SER A 40 9.57 0.00 -4.22
N ARG A 41 9.33 -1.11 -3.51
CA ARG A 41 9.95 -2.43 -3.76
C ARG A 41 8.98 -3.58 -3.51
N LYS A 42 9.37 -4.79 -3.90
CA LYS A 42 8.54 -6.00 -3.75
C LYS A 42 8.21 -6.30 -2.29
N GLU A 43 9.16 -6.11 -1.38
CA GLU A 43 8.98 -6.38 0.05
C GLU A 43 7.85 -5.54 0.65
N ASP A 44 7.59 -4.34 0.10
CA ASP A 44 6.49 -3.49 0.54
C ASP A 44 5.12 -4.13 0.19
N LEU A 45 5.03 -4.88 -0.92
CA LEU A 45 3.83 -5.64 -1.28
C LEU A 45 3.63 -6.81 -0.31
N ASP A 46 4.72 -7.48 0.09
CA ASP A 46 4.65 -8.56 1.09
C ASP A 46 4.16 -8.02 2.44
N ASP A 47 4.63 -6.84 2.85
CA ASP A 47 4.18 -6.20 4.09
C ASP A 47 2.72 -5.74 4.04
N LEU A 48 2.27 -5.18 2.91
CA LEU A 48 0.86 -4.83 2.70
C LEU A 48 -0.04 -6.09 2.63
N ASN A 49 0.45 -7.19 2.07
CA ASN A 49 -0.27 -8.47 2.07
C ASN A 49 -0.41 -9.06 3.48
N LYS A 50 0.64 -8.98 4.31
CA LYS A 50 0.53 -9.35 5.73
C LYS A 50 -0.52 -8.49 6.42
N LEU A 51 -0.51 -7.17 6.19
CA LEU A 51 -1.50 -6.28 6.77
C LEU A 51 -2.92 -6.61 6.28
N ALA A 52 -3.10 -6.97 5.01
CA ALA A 52 -4.39 -7.39 4.47
C ALA A 52 -4.89 -8.71 5.09
N SER A 53 -3.99 -9.58 5.57
CA SER A 53 -4.38 -10.77 6.33
C SER A 53 -4.92 -10.45 7.74
N GLU A 54 -4.54 -9.29 8.30
CA GLU A 54 -5.02 -8.80 9.60
C GLU A 54 -6.27 -7.91 9.48
N TYR A 55 -6.42 -7.19 8.37
CA TYR A 55 -7.49 -6.21 8.14
C TYR A 55 -8.23 -6.53 6.84
N SER A 56 -9.41 -7.14 6.96
CA SER A 56 -10.23 -7.54 5.80
C SER A 56 -10.74 -6.38 4.94
N ASN A 57 -10.69 -5.15 5.45
CA ASN A 57 -11.06 -3.95 4.73
C ASN A 57 -9.89 -3.30 3.95
N LEU A 58 -8.68 -3.89 3.96
CA LEU A 58 -7.61 -3.51 3.04
C LEU A 58 -7.76 -4.29 1.72
N GLU A 59 -8.29 -3.64 0.69
CA GLU A 59 -8.71 -4.30 -0.55
C GLU A 59 -7.67 -4.24 -1.67
N GLY A 60 -6.72 -3.30 -1.60
CA GLY A 60 -5.69 -3.23 -2.62
C GLY A 60 -4.65 -2.14 -2.40
N VAL A 61 -3.80 -1.98 -3.40
CA VAL A 61 -2.70 -1.02 -3.42
C VAL A 61 -2.60 -0.33 -4.78
N ILE A 62 -2.24 0.95 -4.79
CA ILE A 62 -1.87 1.70 -5.99
C ILE A 62 -0.35 1.86 -6.02
N ILE A 63 0.26 1.34 -7.09
CA ILE A 63 1.69 1.47 -7.35
C ILE A 63 1.88 2.51 -8.46
N GLY A 64 2.59 3.59 -8.14
CA GLY A 64 2.88 4.68 -9.07
C GLY A 64 4.31 4.63 -9.57
N LYS A 65 5.13 5.56 -9.08
CA LYS A 65 6.53 5.80 -9.50
C LYS A 65 7.39 4.53 -9.59
N ALA A 66 7.23 3.59 -8.66
CA ALA A 66 8.00 2.34 -8.63
C ALA A 66 7.84 1.46 -9.88
N LEU A 67 6.64 1.46 -10.51
CA LEU A 67 6.42 0.77 -11.79
C LEU A 67 7.16 1.47 -12.93
N TYR A 68 7.17 2.80 -12.95
CA TYR A 68 7.86 3.58 -13.98
C TYR A 68 9.39 3.49 -13.85
N GLU A 69 9.91 3.47 -12.63
CA GLU A 69 11.35 3.35 -12.34
C GLU A 69 11.85 1.90 -12.38
N LYS A 70 10.95 0.93 -12.61
CA LYS A 70 11.24 -0.51 -12.65
C LYS A 70 11.87 -1.06 -11.36
N SER A 71 11.63 -0.39 -10.24
CA SER A 71 11.97 -0.94 -8.92
C SER A 71 10.99 -2.04 -8.48
N ILE A 72 9.78 -2.02 -9.07
CA ILE A 72 8.82 -3.12 -9.05
C ILE A 72 8.48 -3.45 -10.50
N ASN A 73 8.48 -4.73 -10.86
CA ASN A 73 7.93 -5.18 -12.14
C ASN A 73 6.46 -5.54 -11.97
N LEU A 74 5.67 -5.34 -13.02
CA LEU A 74 4.25 -5.71 -12.99
C LEU A 74 4.03 -7.20 -12.64
N SER A 75 4.95 -8.08 -13.03
CA SER A 75 4.93 -9.50 -12.67
C SER A 75 5.07 -9.74 -11.16
N ASP A 76 5.74 -8.84 -10.43
CA ASP A 76 5.89 -8.96 -8.97
C ASP A 76 4.55 -8.74 -8.24
N CYS A 77 3.55 -8.16 -8.91
CA CYS A 77 2.23 -7.86 -8.35
C CYS A 77 1.21 -9.02 -8.49
N PHE A 78 1.55 -10.04 -9.28
CA PHE A 78 0.68 -11.17 -9.57
C PHE A 78 1.41 -12.46 -9.20
N ALA A 79 1.36 -12.82 -7.91
CA ALA A 79 1.92 -14.06 -7.37
C ALA A 79 0.82 -14.87 -6.65
#